data_AF-W1YJT1-F1
#
_entry.id   AF-W1YJT1-F1
#
_cell.length_a   1.000
_cell.length_b   1.000
_cell.length_c   1.000
_cell.angle_alpha   90.00
_cell.angle_beta   90.00
_cell.angle_gamma   90.00
#
_symmetry.space_group_name_H-M   'P 1'
#
loop_
_entity.id
_entity.type
_entity.pdbx_description
1 polymer ?
#
loop_
_entity_poly.entity_id
_entity_poly.type
_entity_poly.pdbx_seq_one_letter_code
_entity_poly.pdbx_strand_id
1 'polypeptide(L)' 'KNFAGINLEDISSPKCYEVENRLKEELEIPVFHDDQHGTAIACLAGVKGALRLVKKDLATAKIVVNGAGAAGAN' A
#
# COMPACT_ATOMS: atom_id res chain seq x y z
N LYS A 1 27.73 3.01 1.34
CA LYS A 1 26.27 3.00 1.11
C LYS A 1 26.03 2.23 -0.19
N ASN A 2 25.28 1.12 -0.15
CA ASN A 2 25.23 0.12 -1.24
C ASN A 2 23.98 0.21 -2.13
N PHE A 3 22.88 0.77 -1.63
CA PHE A 3 21.59 0.82 -2.34
C PHE A 3 21.05 2.26 -2.41
N ALA A 4 20.24 2.51 -3.43
CA ALA A 4 19.58 3.81 -3.67
C ALA A 4 18.12 3.85 -3.17
N GLY A 5 17.58 2.72 -2.71
CA GLY A 5 16.24 2.59 -2.16
C GLY A 5 16.04 1.18 -1.60
N ILE A 6 15.02 1.02 -0.77
CA ILE A 6 14.66 -0.24 -0.12
C ILE A 6 13.22 -0.59 -0.50
N ASN A 7 13.04 -1.79 -1.06
CA ASN A 7 11.74 -2.43 -1.21
C ASN A 7 11.59 -3.49 -0.12
N LEU A 8 10.65 -3.28 0.80
CA LEU A 8 10.25 -4.25 1.82
C LEU A 8 9.19 -5.18 1.23
N GLU A 9 9.33 -6.46 1.54
CA GLU A 9 8.52 -7.54 0.99
C GLU A 9 8.28 -8.59 2.09
N ASP A 10 7.09 -9.21 2.10
CA ASP A 10 6.77 -10.41 2.87
C ASP A 10 7.06 -10.30 4.38
N ILE A 11 6.84 -9.12 4.97
CA ILE A 11 6.94 -8.91 6.41
C ILE A 11 5.55 -9.05 7.04
N SER A 12 5.42 -9.92 8.03
CA SER A 12 4.14 -10.17 8.70
C SER A 12 3.56 -8.91 9.35
N SER A 13 2.27 -8.67 9.15
CA SER A 13 1.50 -7.67 9.91
C SER A 13 1.25 -8.16 11.35
N PRO A 14 1.31 -7.29 12.38
CA PRO A 14 1.50 -5.83 12.31
C PRO A 14 2.97 -5.37 12.34
N LYS A 15 3.94 -6.28 12.42
CA LYS A 15 5.37 -5.93 12.53
C LYS A 15 5.88 -5.11 11.35
N CYS A 16 5.34 -5.34 10.14
CA CYS A 16 5.69 -4.61 8.92
C CYS A 16 5.61 -3.07 9.08
N TYR A 17 4.62 -2.57 9.83
CA TYR A 17 4.42 -1.13 10.02
C TYR A 17 5.56 -0.49 10.80
N GLU A 18 6.00 -1.11 11.91
CA GLU A 18 7.11 -0.60 12.70
C GLU A 18 8.42 -0.63 11.89
N VAL A 19 8.66 -1.72 11.17
CA VAL A 19 9.87 -1.87 10.34
C VAL A 19 9.93 -0.80 9.27
N GLU A 20 8.85 -0.57 8.53
CA GLU A 20 8.81 0.46 7.50
C GLU A 20 8.97 1.86 8.08
N ASN A 21 8.25 2.20 9.16
CA ASN A 21 8.31 3.52 9.77
C ASN A 21 9.72 3.84 10.27
N ARG A 22 10.36 2.91 10.98
CA ARG A 22 11.73 3.09 11.45
C ARG A 22 12.72 3.23 10.32
N LEU A 23 12.60 2.43 9.27
CA LEU A 23 13.50 2.55 8.11
C LEU A 23 13.30 3.87 7.36
N LYS A 24 12.07 4.38 7.25
CA LYS A 24 11.78 5.71 6.69
C LYS A 24 12.38 6.84 7.54
N GLU A 25 12.43 6.68 8.87
CA GLU A 25 13.02 7.65 9.79
C GLU A 25 14.56 7.60 9.82
N GLU A 26 15.14 6.39 9.77
CA GLU A 26 16.58 6.16 9.95
C GLU A 26 17.38 6.28 8.63
N LEU A 27 16.74 6.13 7.47
CA LEU A 27 17.42 6.13 6.16
C LEU A 27 17.19 7.42 5.36
N GLU A 28 18.25 7.86 4.69
CA GLU A 28 18.22 8.99 3.74
C GLU A 28 17.80 8.57 2.31
N ILE A 29 17.48 7.30 2.10
CA ILE A 29 17.02 6.73 0.82
C ILE A 29 15.57 6.29 0.94
N PRO A 30 14.80 6.30 -0.17
CA PRO A 30 13.40 5.90 -0.13
C PRO A 30 13.22 4.46 0.35
N VAL A 31 12.17 4.25 1.14
CA VAL A 31 11.71 2.94 1.62
C VAL A 31 10.25 2.79 1.22
N PHE A 32 9.94 1.65 0.61
CA PHE A 32 8.61 1.30 0.13
C PHE A 32 8.30 -0.14 0.52
N HIS A 33 7.07 -0.43 0.94
CA HIS A 33 6.64 -1.80 1.21
C HIS A 33 5.61 -2.27 0.19
N ASP A 34 5.91 -3.33 -0.56
CA ASP A 34 5.09 -3.75 -1.70
C ASP A 34 3.72 -4.31 -1.27
N ASP A 35 3.70 -5.20 -0.27
CA ASP A 35 2.44 -5.75 0.27
C ASP A 35 1.48 -4.69 0.82
N GLN A 36 1.98 -3.53 1.25
CA GLN A 36 1.16 -2.41 1.71
C GLN A 36 0.82 -1.49 0.52
N HIS A 37 1.77 -0.66 0.13
CA HIS A 37 1.57 0.42 -0.81
C HIS A 37 1.45 -0.08 -2.26
N GLY A 38 2.22 -1.10 -2.65
CA GLY A 38 2.17 -1.70 -3.99
C GLY A 38 0.79 -2.27 -4.29
N THR A 39 0.27 -3.08 -3.36
CA THR A 39 -1.08 -3.62 -3.44
C THR A 39 -2.14 -2.51 -3.44
N ALA A 40 -2.02 -1.49 -2.58
CA ALA A 40 -2.97 -0.38 -2.53
C ALA A 40 -3.04 0.42 -3.84
N ILE A 41 -1.89 0.72 -4.45
CA ILE A 41 -1.80 1.47 -5.72
C ILE A 41 -2.47 0.68 -6.84
N ALA A 42 -2.13 -0.61 -6.99
CA ALA A 42 -2.70 -1.45 -8.03
C ALA A 42 -4.21 -1.65 -7.84
N CYS A 43 -4.65 -1.89 -6.61
CA CYS A 43 -6.06 -2.03 -6.26
C CYS A 43 -6.86 -0.76 -6.60
N LEU A 44 -6.38 0.41 -6.18
CA LEU A 44 -7.05 1.68 -6.48
C LEU A 44 -7.09 1.98 -7.98
N ALA A 45 -6.04 1.67 -8.73
CA ALA A 45 -6.04 1.80 -10.19
C ALA A 45 -7.15 0.94 -10.83
N GLY A 46 -7.29 -0.31 -10.39
CA GLY A 46 -8.37 -1.21 -10.80
C GLY A 46 -9.76 -0.66 -10.47
N VAL A 47 -9.97 -0.23 -9.21
CA VAL A 47 -11.24 0.36 -8.75
C VAL A 47 -11.60 1.60 -9.55
N LYS A 48 -10.66 2.53 -9.78
CA LYS A 48 -10.89 3.73 -10.59
C LYS A 48 -11.25 3.38 -12.03
N GLY A 49 -10.61 2.37 -12.61
CA GLY A 49 -10.95 1.85 -13.94
C GLY A 49 -12.38 1.30 -13.99
N ALA A 50 -12.75 0.46 -13.01
CA ALA A 50 -14.07 -0.16 -12.92
C ALA A 50 -15.18 0.89 -12.74
N LEU A 51 -14.98 1.86 -11.85
CA LEU A 51 -15.95 2.95 -11.61
C LEU A 51 -16.17 3.80 -12.85
N ARG A 52 -15.11 4.11 -13.61
CA ARG A 52 -15.22 4.80 -14.90
C ARG A 52 -16.06 4.00 -15.90
N LEU A 53 -15.84 2.68 -15.99
CA LEU A 53 -16.59 1.81 -16.89
C LEU A 53 -18.10 1.78 -16.57
N VAL A 54 -18.45 1.73 -15.28
CA VAL A 54 -19.86 1.69 -14.82
C VAL A 54 -20.46 3.08 -14.57
N LYS A 55 -19.74 4.16 -14.91
CA LYS A 55 -20.15 5.57 -14.75
C LYS A 55 -20.56 5.92 -13.32
N LYS A 56 -19.80 5.44 -12.32
CA LYS A 56 -19.99 5.78 -10.90
C LYS A 56 -18.82 6.63 -10.39
N ASP A 57 -19.10 7.49 -9.42
CA ASP A 57 -18.08 8.29 -8.75
C ASP A 57 -17.56 7.55 -7.51
N LEU A 58 -16.23 7.56 -7.31
CA LEU A 58 -15.58 7.01 -6.13
C LEU A 58 -16.07 7.69 -4.85
N ALA A 59 -16.35 9.00 -4.89
CA ALA A 59 -16.79 9.77 -3.72
C ALA A 59 -18.16 9.33 -3.17
N THR A 60 -18.99 8.68 -4.00
CA THR A 60 -20.33 8.21 -3.61
C THR A 60 -20.45 6.68 -3.58
N ALA A 61 -19.42 5.97 -4.01
CA ALA A 61 -19.40 4.52 -4.02
C ALA A 61 -19.34 3.96 -2.59
N LYS A 62 -20.15 2.94 -2.33
CA LYS A 62 -20.01 2.11 -1.13
C LYS A 62 -19.00 1.00 -1.43
N ILE A 63 -17.84 1.06 -0.78
CA ILE A 63 -16.77 0.07 -0.92
C ILE A 63 -16.71 -0.79 0.34
N VAL A 64 -16.59 -2.10 0.17
CA VAL A 64 -16.35 -3.05 1.26
C VAL A 64 -14.93 -3.59 1.10
N VAL A 65 -14.11 -3.43 2.14
CA VAL A 65 -12.77 -4.03 2.23
C VAL A 65 -12.85 -5.16 3.26
N ASN A 66 -12.46 -6.36 2.88
CA ASN A 66 -12.50 -7.54 3.75
C ASN A 66 -11.08 -8.04 4.03
N GLY A 67 -10.60 -7.79 5.25
CA GLY A 67 -9.24 -8.07 5.70
C GLY A 67 -8.50 -6.78 6.05
N ALA A 68 -7.80 -6.78 7.20
CA ALA A 68 -7.09 -5.62 7.77
C ALA A 68 -5.61 -5.93 8.06
N GLY A 69 -5.00 -6.78 7.24
CA GLY A 69 -3.54 -7.02 7.22
C GLY A 69 -2.81 -5.95 6.41
N ALA A 70 -1.53 -6.17 6.09
CA ALA A 70 -0.66 -5.20 5.40
C ALA A 70 -1.31 -4.58 4.14
N ALA A 71 -1.93 -5.40 3.28
CA ALA A 71 -2.58 -4.93 2.04
C ALA A 71 -3.95 -4.25 2.24
N GLY A 72 -4.64 -4.57 3.33
CA GLY A 72 -6.03 -4.16 3.57
C GLY A 72 -6.17 -3.05 4.61
N ALA A 73 -5.05 -2.58 5.15
CA ALA A 73 -4.97 -1.55 6.16
C ALA A 73 -3.96 -0.46 5.74
N ASN A 74 -3.68 0.47 6.67
CA ASN A 74 -2.88 1.69 6.51
C ASN A 74 -1.69 1.58 5.54
#